data_AF-A0A350UJF8-F1
#
_entry.id   AF-A0A350UJF8-F1
#
_cell.length_a   1.000
_cell.length_b   1.000
_cell.length_c   1.000
_cell.angle_alpha   90.00
_cell.angle_beta   90.00
_cell.angle_gamma   90.00
#
_symmetry.space_group_name_H-M   'P 1'
#
loop_
_entity.id
_entity.type
_entity.pdbx_description
1 polymer ?
#
loop_
_entity_poly.entity_id
_entity_poly.type
_entity_poly.pdbx_seq_one_letter_code
_entity_poly.pdbx_strand_id
1 'polypeptide(L)' 'MDAPLVSVIMGSQSDWETMQHACATLEEFGVAYEKRIVSAHRTPDLMAEYAKSARGRGLEVIIA' A
#
# COMPACT_ATOMS: atom_id res chain seq x y z
N MET A 1 5.06 16.48 6.69
CA MET A 1 5.13 15.22 5.94
C MET A 1 3.89 15.19 5.09
N ASP A 2 4.06 15.07 3.78
CA ASP A 2 2.94 15.08 2.84
C ASP A 2 2.07 13.83 3.02
N ALA A 3 0.76 13.96 2.78
CA ALA A 3 -0.14 12.81 2.81
C ALA A 3 0.26 11.81 1.70
N PRO A 4 0.22 10.49 1.96
CA PRO A 4 0.62 9.50 0.96
C PRO A 4 -0.33 9.53 -0.25
N LEU A 5 0.23 9.54 -1.45
CA LEU A 5 -0.50 9.45 -2.72
C LEU A 5 -0.59 7.99 -3.21
N VAL A 6 0.42 7.18 -2.88
CA VAL A 6 0.50 5.77 -3.27
C VAL A 6 0.41 4.89 -2.03
N SER A 7 -0.30 3.77 -2.14
CA SER A 7 -0.19 2.70 -1.14
C SER A 7 0.38 1.42 -1.73
N VAL A 8 1.40 0.89 -1.07
CA VAL A 8 1.99 -0.41 -1.36
C VAL A 8 1.45 -1.42 -0.34
N ILE A 9 0.45 -2.20 -0.73
CA ILE A 9 -0.09 -3.27 0.12
C ILE A 9 0.51 -4.62 -0.27
N MET A 10 0.53 -5.55 0.68
CA MET A 10 1.03 -6.90 0.45
C MET A 10 0.29 -7.93 1.31
N GLY A 11 0.18 -9.17 0.85
CA GLY A 11 -0.62 -10.20 1.51
C GLY A 11 0.02 -10.78 2.77
N SER A 12 1.33 -10.68 2.89
CA SER A 12 2.16 -11.31 3.92
C SER A 12 3.46 -10.55 4.18
N GLN A 13 4.14 -10.89 5.28
CA GLN A 13 5.47 -10.35 5.55
C GLN A 13 6.53 -10.85 4.56
N SER A 14 6.39 -12.08 4.05
CA SER A 14 7.32 -12.64 3.05
C SER A 14 7.29 -11.88 1.72
N ASP A 15 6.14 -11.28 1.36
CA ASP A 15 6.03 -10.47 0.14
C ASP A 15 6.92 -9.20 0.18
N TRP A 16 7.33 -8.76 1.38
CA TRP A 16 8.17 -7.57 1.55
C TRP A 16 9.49 -7.66 0.78
N GLU A 17 10.07 -8.85 0.66
CA GLU A 17 11.31 -9.06 -0.11
C GLU A 17 11.17 -8.56 -1.55
N THR A 18 9.98 -8.69 -2.14
CA THR A 18 9.66 -8.17 -3.47
C THR A 18 9.16 -6.72 -3.41
N MET A 19 8.20 -6.44 -2.53
CA MET A 19 7.48 -5.16 -2.52
C MET A 19 8.33 -3.97 -2.07
N GLN A 20 9.45 -4.22 -1.37
CA GLN A 20 10.39 -3.17 -0.99
C GLN A 20 11.01 -2.44 -2.20
N HIS A 21 11.13 -3.11 -3.35
CA HIS A 21 11.68 -2.50 -4.55
C HIS A 21 10.76 -1.39 -5.09
N ALA A 22 9.44 -1.59 -5.04
CA ALA A 22 8.47 -0.55 -5.39
C ALA A 22 8.57 0.66 -4.45
N CYS A 23 8.74 0.41 -3.14
CA CYS A 23 8.96 1.46 -2.15
C CYS A 23 10.23 2.27 -2.46
N ALA A 24 11.36 1.60 -2.70
CA ALA A 24 12.62 2.25 -3.02
C ALA A 24 12.53 3.13 -4.28
N THR A 25 11.82 2.66 -5.32
CA THR A 25 11.57 3.46 -6.52
C THR A 25 10.71 4.69 -6.22
N LEU A 26 9.67 4.58 -5.39
CA LEU A 26 8.86 5.72 -4.97
C LEU A 26 9.68 6.74 -4.16
N GLU A 27 10.58 6.27 -3.28
CA GLU A 27 11.53 7.12 -2.55
C GLU A 27 12.46 7.88 -3.50
N GLU A 28 13.04 7.21 -4.52
CA GLU A 28 13.92 7.81 -5.51
C GLU A 28 13.24 8.96 -6.28
N PHE A 29 11.96 8.79 -6.63
CA PHE A 29 11.18 9.82 -7.31
C PHE A 29 10.53 10.85 -6.38
N GLY A 30 10.71 10.73 -5.06
CA GLY A 30 10.12 11.64 -4.08
C GLY A 30 8.59 11.56 -3.99
N VAL A 31 7.99 10.42 -4.35
CA VAL A 31 6.54 10.20 -4.28
C VAL A 31 6.16 9.75 -2.88
N ALA A 32 5.30 10.48 -2.19
CA ALA A 32 4.82 10.10 -0.85
C ALA A 32 3.96 8.83 -0.90
N TYR A 33 4.29 7.84 -0.07
CA TYR A 33 3.58 6.55 -0.04
C TYR A 33 3.42 5.98 1.39
N GLU A 34 2.50 5.02 1.52
CA GLU A 34 2.40 4.15 2.68
C GLU A 34 2.64 2.67 2.31
N LYS A 35 3.00 1.83 3.28
CA LYS A 35 3.12 0.38 3.10
C LYS A 35 2.39 -0.39 4.19
N ARG A 36 1.62 -1.43 3.83
CA ARG A 36 0.81 -2.20 4.79
C ARG A 36 0.66 -3.67 4.40
N ILE A 37 0.52 -4.56 5.40
CA ILE A 37 0.11 -5.94 5.15
C ILE A 37 -1.42 -6.00 5.18
N VAL A 38 -2.04 -6.33 4.06
CA VAL A 38 -3.50 -6.45 3.87
C VAL A 38 -3.76 -7.75 3.09
N SER A 39 -4.20 -8.80 3.79
CA SER A 39 -4.32 -10.14 3.21
C SER A 39 -5.73 -10.40 2.70
N ALA A 40 -5.88 -10.59 1.38
CA ALA A 40 -7.16 -10.94 0.77
C ALA A 40 -7.80 -12.20 1.37
N HIS A 41 -6.97 -13.20 1.69
CA HIS A 41 -7.45 -14.50 2.15
C HIS A 41 -7.59 -14.61 3.67
N ARG A 42 -6.73 -13.91 4.43
CA ARG A 42 -6.73 -14.02 5.91
C ARG A 42 -7.55 -12.93 6.58
N THR A 43 -7.65 -11.75 5.96
CA THR A 43 -8.36 -10.59 6.49
C THR A 43 -9.21 -9.92 5.38
N PRO A 44 -10.18 -10.65 4.78
CA PRO A 44 -10.98 -10.15 3.66
C PRO A 44 -11.78 -8.88 3.99
N ASP A 45 -12.32 -8.77 5.21
CA ASP A 45 -13.06 -7.59 5.64
C ASP A 45 -12.15 -6.35 5.74
N LEU A 46 -10.93 -6.53 6.26
CA LEU A 46 -9.92 -5.47 6.28
C LEU A 46 -9.56 -5.05 4.85
N MET A 47 -9.38 -6.00 3.92
CA MET A 47 -9.10 -5.67 2.52
C MET A 47 -10.24 -4.86 1.89
N ALA A 48 -11.49 -5.26 2.13
CA ALA A 48 -12.65 -4.55 1.60
C ALA A 48 -12.78 -3.13 2.19
N GLU A 49 -12.59 -2.98 3.50
CA GLU A 49 -12.60 -1.67 4.18
C GLU A 49 -11.46 -0.78 3.67
N TYR A 50 -10.26 -1.36 3.52
CA TYR A 50 -9.08 -0.67 3.03
C TYR A 50 -9.30 -0.10 1.63
N ALA A 51 -9.82 -0.91 0.70
CA ALA A 51 -10.12 -0.50 -0.66
C ALA A 51 -11.22 0.58 -0.71
N LYS A 52 -12.30 0.41 0.07
CA LYS A 52 -13.42 1.38 0.11
C LYS A 52 -13.00 2.74 0.67
N SER A 53 -12.11 2.76 1.66
CA SER A 53 -11.65 4.00 2.30
C SER A 53 -10.49 4.69 1.58
N ALA A 54 -9.77 4.00 0.69
CA ALA A 54 -8.53 4.48 0.05
C ALA A 54 -8.67 5.88 -0.56
N ARG A 55 -9.67 6.07 -1.43
CA ARG A 55 -9.92 7.37 -2.08
C ARG A 55 -10.23 8.48 -1.08
N GLY A 56 -10.99 8.17 -0.02
CA GLY A 56 -11.31 9.13 1.05
C GLY A 56 -10.09 9.55 1.87
N ARG A 57 -9.03 8.75 1.87
CA ARG A 57 -7.74 9.06 2.51
C ARG A 57 -6.78 9.85 1.61
N GLY A 58 -7.18 10.17 0.39
CA GLY A 58 -6.33 10.88 -0.58
C GLY A 58 -5.37 9.99 -1.37
N LEU A 59 -5.52 8.66 -1.29
CA LEU A 59 -4.74 7.75 -2.14
C LEU A 59 -5.22 7.86 -3.60
N GLU A 60 -4.25 7.95 -4.50
CA GLU A 60 -4.46 7.99 -5.95
C GLU A 60 -4.12 6.66 -6.62
N VAL A 61 -3.16 5.90 -6.06
CA VAL A 61 -2.69 4.62 -6.61
C VAL A 61 -2.53 3.57 -5.51
N ILE A 62 -2.87 2.30 -5.82
CA ILE A 62 -2.55 1.13 -5.00
C ILE A 62 -1.69 0.16 -5.82
N ILE A 63 -0.58 -0.27 -5.24
CA ILE A 63 0.28 -1.37 -5.69
C ILE A 63 0.04 -2.54 -4.71
N ALA A 64 -0.37 -3.71 -5.21
CA ALA A 64 -0.83 -4.83 -4.38
C ALA A 64 -0.24 -6.17 -4.84
#